data_AF-A0A937Z120-F1
#
_entry.id   AF-A0A937Z120-F1
#
_cell.length_a   1.000
_cell.length_b   1.000
_cell.length_c   1.000
_cell.angle_alpha   90.00
_cell.angle_beta   90.00
_cell.angle_gamma   90.00
#
_symmetry.space_group_name_H-M   'P 1'
#
loop_
_entity.id
_entity.type
_entity.pdbx_description
1 polymer ?
#
loop_
_entity_poly.entity_id
_entity_poly.type
_entity_poly.pdbx_seq_one_letter_code
_entity_poly.pdbx_strand_id
1 'polypeptide(L)'
;MSEPIHSRYEFLYVFDCENGNPNGDPDFGNAPRIDPEDMRGLVSDVALKRRVRNYVQWARGNAMPDAIFVEHATNLNRHIAWAHEEVNKGYKASKKPTKDEVDKARREMCRAFFDVRTFGAVMSTGPN
;
A
#
# COMPACT_ATOMS: atom_id res chain seq x y z
N MET A 1 19.12 -3.30 -1.37
CA MET A 1 17.85 -3.17 -2.11
C MET A 1 17.89 -4.21 -3.22
N SER A 2 16.75 -4.83 -3.54
CA SER A 2 16.67 -5.70 -4.70
C SER A 2 16.95 -4.89 -5.97
N GLU A 3 17.57 -5.53 -6.95
CA GLU A 3 17.75 -4.93 -8.27
C GLU A 3 16.36 -4.58 -8.87
N PRO A 4 16.15 -3.34 -9.36
CA PRO A 4 14.91 -2.98 -10.05
C PRO A 4 14.67 -3.87 -11.26
N ILE A 5 13.40 -4.06 -11.62
CA ILE A 5 13.04 -4.80 -12.84
C ILE A 5 13.56 -4.06 -14.09
N HIS A 6 14.11 -4.82 -15.04
CA HIS A 6 14.64 -4.29 -16.31
C HIS A 6 13.62 -4.26 -17.45
N SER A 7 12.42 -4.80 -17.22
CA SER A 7 11.38 -4.93 -18.24
C SER A 7 10.04 -4.49 -17.70
N ARG A 8 9.22 -3.90 -18.58
CA ARG A 8 7.81 -3.64 -18.32
C ARG A 8 7.03 -4.94 -18.53
N TYR A 9 6.12 -5.23 -17.61
CA TYR A 9 5.24 -6.39 -17.68
C TYR A 9 3.79 -5.94 -17.84
N GLU A 10 3.07 -6.66 -18.68
CA GLU A 10 1.61 -6.58 -18.80
C GLU A 10 1.06 -7.98 -18.54
N PHE A 11 -0.08 -8.04 -17.87
CA PHE A 11 -0.70 -9.32 -17.53
C PHE A 11 -2.21 -9.19 -17.58
N LEU A 12 -2.85 -10.27 -18.04
CA LEU A 12 -4.30 -10.45 -17.95
C LEU A 12 -4.57 -11.35 -16.74
N TYR A 13 -5.35 -10.84 -15.79
CA TYR A 13 -5.80 -11.60 -14.63
C TYR A 13 -7.28 -11.91 -14.78
N VAL A 14 -7.62 -13.19 -14.94
CA VAL A 14 -8.99 -13.68 -15.06
C VAL A 14 -9.35 -14.43 -13.78
N PHE A 15 -10.51 -14.11 -13.21
CA PHE A 15 -11.08 -14.80 -12.07
C PHE A 15 -12.61 -14.82 -12.20
N ASP A 16 -13.25 -15.77 -11.53
CA ASP A 16 -14.70 -15.86 -11.41
C ASP A 16 -15.13 -15.74 -9.93
N CYS A 17 -16.42 -15.57 -9.74
CA CYS A 17 -17.04 -15.55 -8.43
C CYS A 17 -18.41 -16.21 -8.55
N GLU A 18 -18.58 -17.34 -7.88
CA GLU A 18 -19.85 -18.07 -7.84
C GLU A 18 -20.55 -17.80 -6.49
N ASN A 19 -21.84 -17.47 -6.55
CA ASN A 19 -22.69 -17.25 -5.36
C ASN A 19 -22.08 -16.29 -4.31
N GLY A 20 -21.36 -15.26 -4.77
CA GLY A 20 -20.65 -14.31 -3.90
C GLY A 20 -20.70 -12.87 -4.39
N ASN A 21 -20.08 -11.98 -3.60
CA ASN A 21 -19.95 -10.57 -3.94
C ASN A 21 -18.46 -10.19 -4.04
N PRO A 22 -17.91 -10.04 -5.27
CA PRO A 22 -16.49 -9.77 -5.46
C PRO A 22 -16.11 -8.30 -5.20
N ASN A 23 -17.05 -7.36 -5.16
CA ASN A 23 -16.78 -5.99 -4.75
C ASN A 23 -18.10 -5.31 -4.39
N GLY A 24 -18.36 -5.13 -3.10
CA GLY A 24 -19.53 -4.39 -2.64
C GLY A 24 -19.45 -2.89 -2.96
N ASP A 25 -20.60 -2.30 -3.24
CA ASP A 25 -20.77 -0.85 -3.38
C ASP A 25 -21.31 -0.25 -2.06
N PRO A 26 -20.53 0.59 -1.36
CA PRO A 26 -20.98 1.22 -0.11
C PRO A 26 -22.17 2.16 -0.32
N ASP A 27 -22.34 2.72 -1.52
CA ASP A 27 -23.43 3.65 -1.83
C ASP A 27 -24.72 2.92 -2.24
N PHE A 28 -24.62 1.62 -2.56
CA PHE A 28 -25.75 0.80 -2.99
C PHE A 28 -25.97 -0.41 -2.07
N GLY A 29 -25.95 -0.17 -0.76
CA GLY A 29 -26.30 -1.18 0.25
C GLY A 29 -25.42 -2.43 0.20
N ASN A 30 -24.15 -2.29 -0.20
CA ASN A 30 -23.20 -3.39 -0.38
C ASN A 30 -23.58 -4.40 -1.48
N ALA A 31 -24.44 -4.04 -2.44
CA ALA A 31 -24.64 -4.85 -3.65
C ALA A 31 -23.34 -4.96 -4.47
N PRO A 32 -23.22 -5.95 -5.38
CA PRO A 32 -22.09 -5.97 -6.32
C PRO A 32 -22.02 -4.67 -7.10
N ARG A 33 -20.82 -4.09 -7.17
CA ARG A 33 -20.58 -2.86 -7.90
C ARG A 33 -20.76 -3.09 -9.40
N ILE A 34 -21.39 -2.13 -10.07
CA ILE A 34 -21.70 -2.15 -11.51
C ILE A 34 -21.13 -0.89 -12.14
N ASP A 35 -20.57 -1.01 -13.33
CA ASP A 35 -20.17 0.14 -14.15
C ASP A 35 -21.43 0.84 -14.72
N PRO A 36 -21.65 2.13 -14.45
CA PRO A 36 -22.86 2.83 -14.90
C PRO A 36 -22.93 3.03 -16.42
N GLU A 37 -21.83 2.89 -17.17
CA GLU A 37 -21.80 3.12 -18.62
C GLU A 37 -22.25 1.88 -19.41
N ASP A 38 -21.73 0.69 -19.06
CA ASP A 38 -21.97 -0.55 -19.81
C ASP A 38 -22.70 -1.63 -19.02
N MET A 39 -23.05 -1.35 -17.76
CA MET A 39 -23.81 -2.20 -16.84
C MET A 39 -23.14 -3.54 -16.51
N ARG A 40 -21.82 -3.67 -16.71
CA ARG A 40 -21.07 -4.86 -16.29
C ARG A 40 -20.64 -4.78 -14.83
N GLY A 41 -20.44 -5.95 -14.22
CA GLY A 41 -19.87 -6.04 -12.88
C GLY A 41 -18.47 -5.43 -12.84
N LEU A 42 -18.22 -4.58 -11.85
CA LEU A 42 -16.97 -3.86 -11.67
C LEU A 42 -16.26 -4.33 -10.39
N VAL A 43 -14.99 -4.69 -10.51
CA VAL A 43 -14.11 -4.87 -9.36
C VAL A 43 -13.03 -3.81 -9.41
N SER A 44 -13.06 -2.90 -8.44
CA SER A 44 -12.13 -1.77 -8.39
C SER A 44 -10.68 -2.22 -8.22
N ASP A 45 -9.76 -1.42 -8.75
CA ASP A 45 -8.32 -1.64 -8.61
C ASP A 45 -7.89 -1.63 -7.13
N VAL A 46 -8.48 -0.76 -6.31
CA VAL A 46 -8.23 -0.68 -4.86
C VAL A 46 -8.64 -1.97 -4.13
N ALA A 47 -9.74 -2.62 -4.54
CA ALA A 47 -10.15 -3.91 -3.98
C ALA A 47 -9.14 -5.02 -4.31
N LEU A 48 -8.65 -5.07 -5.55
CA LEU A 48 -7.60 -6.02 -5.95
C LEU A 48 -6.28 -5.75 -5.22
N LYS A 49 -5.85 -4.49 -5.15
CA LYS A 49 -4.65 -4.09 -4.40
C LYS A 49 -4.76 -4.47 -2.91
N ARG A 50 -5.95 -4.37 -2.30
CA ARG A 50 -6.18 -4.81 -0.91
C ARG A 50 -6.04 -6.33 -0.76
N ARG A 51 -6.54 -7.12 -1.71
CA ARG A 51 -6.35 -8.60 -1.74
C ARG A 51 -4.88 -8.97 -1.83
N VAL A 52 -4.13 -8.31 -2.72
CA VAL A 52 -2.67 -8.54 -2.84
C VAL A 52 -1.96 -8.21 -1.53
N ARG A 53 -2.28 -7.06 -0.89
CA ARG A 53 -1.73 -6.71 0.42
C ARG A 53 -2.03 -7.76 1.49
N ASN A 54 -3.29 -8.22 1.59
CA ASN A 54 -3.69 -9.26 2.54
C ASN A 54 -2.91 -10.56 2.32
N TYR A 55 -2.78 -10.99 1.07
CA TYR A 55 -2.03 -12.20 0.74
C TYR A 55 -0.57 -12.07 1.15
N VAL A 56 0.10 -10.96 0.79
CA VAL A 56 1.51 -10.73 1.17
C VAL A 56 1.67 -10.65 2.67
N GLN A 57 0.79 -9.93 3.37
CA GLN A 57 0.80 -9.81 4.82
C GLN A 57 0.77 -11.19 5.50
N TRP A 58 -0.15 -12.06 5.05
CA TRP A 58 -0.28 -13.41 5.57
C TRP A 58 0.91 -14.30 5.19
N ALA A 59 1.29 -14.32 3.91
CA ALA A 59 2.35 -15.19 3.39
C ALA A 59 3.75 -14.81 3.89
N ARG A 60 3.97 -13.55 4.29
CA ARG A 60 5.26 -13.03 4.78
C ARG A 60 5.26 -12.72 6.27
N GLY A 61 4.18 -13.06 6.99
CA GLY A 61 4.07 -12.80 8.44
C GLY A 61 4.15 -11.32 8.82
N ASN A 62 3.81 -10.42 7.90
CA ASN A 62 3.94 -8.97 8.01
C ASN A 62 5.34 -8.50 8.48
N ALA A 63 6.39 -9.23 8.12
CA ALA A 63 7.76 -8.92 8.50
C ALA A 63 8.50 -8.16 7.39
N MET A 64 9.39 -7.24 7.79
CA MET A 64 10.27 -6.56 6.84
C MET A 64 11.21 -7.57 6.16
N PRO A 65 11.49 -7.43 4.85
CA PRO A 65 11.22 -6.28 3.98
C PRO A 65 9.87 -6.29 3.23
N ASP A 66 8.97 -7.19 3.62
CA ASP A 66 7.67 -7.41 2.96
C ASP A 66 6.48 -7.04 3.86
N ALA A 67 6.71 -6.19 4.86
CA ALA A 67 5.65 -5.66 5.70
C ALA A 67 4.66 -4.83 4.86
N ILE A 68 3.43 -4.65 5.36
CA ILE A 68 2.42 -3.81 4.73
C ILE A 68 2.32 -2.48 5.49
N PHE A 69 2.35 -1.37 4.77
CA PHE A 69 2.20 -0.05 5.36
C PHE A 69 0.73 0.31 5.59
N VAL A 70 -0.13 0.03 4.60
CA VAL A 70 -1.58 0.31 4.68
C VAL A 70 -2.31 -0.86 5.31
N GLU A 71 -2.27 -0.91 6.64
CA GLU A 71 -2.91 -1.92 7.47
C GLU A 71 -4.27 -1.46 8.04
N HIS A 72 -5.16 -2.42 8.30
CA HIS A 72 -6.46 -2.13 8.89
C HIS A 72 -6.31 -1.58 10.32
N ALA A 73 -6.99 -0.46 10.61
CA ALA A 73 -7.02 0.16 11.94
C ALA A 73 -5.65 0.58 12.51
N THR A 74 -4.71 0.98 11.64
CA THR A 74 -3.34 1.34 12.05
C THR A 74 -3.01 2.78 11.69
N ASN A 75 -2.24 3.47 12.54
CA ASN A 75 -1.82 4.84 12.30
C ASN A 75 -0.56 4.89 11.42
N LEU A 76 -0.70 5.44 10.21
CA LEU A 76 0.39 5.55 9.23
C LEU A 76 1.59 6.37 9.74
N ASN A 77 1.35 7.41 10.55
CA ASN A 77 2.39 8.28 11.06
C ASN A 77 3.38 7.53 11.96
N ARG A 78 2.98 6.40 12.55
CA ARG A 78 3.87 5.55 13.35
C ARG A 78 5.00 4.98 12.49
N HIS A 79 4.68 4.46 11.31
CA HIS A 79 5.67 3.90 10.40
C HIS A 79 6.52 4.98 9.73
N ILE A 80 5.94 6.14 9.43
CA ILE A 80 6.69 7.30 8.91
C ILE A 80 7.71 7.78 9.94
N ALA A 81 7.31 7.95 11.21
CA ALA A 81 8.21 8.35 12.28
C ALA A 81 9.31 7.31 12.51
N TRP A 82 8.96 6.02 12.55
CA TRP A 82 9.92 4.92 12.64
C TRP A 82 10.98 5.01 11.54
N ALA A 83 10.60 5.20 10.28
CA ALA A 83 11.56 5.30 9.18
C ALA A 83 12.52 6.48 9.34
N HIS A 84 12.06 7.61 9.89
CA HIS A 84 12.94 8.73 10.22
C HIS A 84 13.89 8.41 11.38
N GLU A 85 13.41 7.75 12.44
CA GLU A 85 14.20 7.35 13.60
C GLU A 85 15.32 6.37 13.23
N GLU A 86 15.05 5.43 12.33
CA GLU A 86 16.03 4.43 11.88
C GLU A 86 17.20 5.04 11.09
N VAL A 87 16.93 6.01 10.22
CA VAL A 87 17.95 6.49 9.24
C VAL A 87 18.51 7.87 9.53
N ASN A 88 17.84 8.68 10.35
CA ASN A 88 18.25 10.05 10.66
C ASN A 88 18.68 10.17 12.12
N LYS A 89 19.98 10.28 12.35
CA LYS A 89 20.55 10.41 13.71
C LYS A 89 20.04 11.67 14.40
N GLY A 90 19.46 11.51 15.60
CA GLY A 90 18.98 12.63 16.41
C GLY A 90 17.69 13.28 15.89
N TYR A 91 16.95 12.57 15.04
CA TYR A 91 15.65 13.00 14.56
C TYR A 91 14.69 13.30 15.73
N LYS A 92 13.92 14.38 15.60
CA LYS A 92 12.90 14.82 16.56
C LYS A 92 11.64 15.17 15.80
N ALA A 93 10.52 14.55 16.16
CA ALA A 93 9.22 14.77 15.50
C ALA A 93 8.72 16.24 15.55
N SER A 94 9.26 17.07 16.45
CA SER A 94 8.94 18.50 16.55
C SER A 94 9.64 19.38 15.52
N LYS A 95 10.67 18.87 14.82
CA LYS A 95 11.42 19.62 13.82
C LYS A 95 11.06 19.12 12.43
N LYS A 96 10.78 20.04 11.51
CA LYS A 96 10.59 19.71 10.10
C LYS A 96 11.87 19.09 9.53
N PRO A 97 11.81 17.87 8.97
CA PRO A 97 12.97 17.24 8.37
C PRO A 97 13.42 17.99 7.11
N THR A 98 14.71 17.90 6.83
CA THR A 98 15.33 18.38 5.60
C THR A 98 15.00 17.45 4.43
N LYS A 99 15.14 17.94 3.20
CA LYS A 99 14.91 17.14 1.98
C LYS A 99 15.72 15.84 1.96
N ASP A 100 16.97 15.87 2.42
CA ASP A 100 17.83 14.68 2.49
C ASP A 100 17.33 13.66 3.53
N GLU A 101 16.88 14.12 4.70
CA GLU A 101 16.31 13.25 5.74
C GLU A 101 15.03 12.56 5.26
N VAL A 102 14.20 13.29 4.49
CA VAL A 102 13.00 12.76 3.83
C VAL A 102 13.36 11.75 2.75
N ASP A 103 14.34 12.04 1.91
CA ASP A 103 14.80 11.12 0.86
C ASP A 103 15.40 9.83 1.44
N LYS A 104 16.04 9.89 2.61
CA LYS A 104 16.51 8.72 3.36
C LYS A 104 15.34 7.93 3.94
N ALA A 105 14.41 8.57 4.64
CA ALA A 105 13.23 7.92 5.20
C ALA A 105 12.36 7.29 4.10
N ARG A 106 12.17 7.96 2.95
CA ARG A 106 11.46 7.39 1.79
C ARG A 106 12.11 6.10 1.30
N ARG A 107 13.44 6.07 1.18
CA ARG A 107 14.17 4.86 0.76
C ARG A 107 14.00 3.74 1.77
N GLU A 108 13.94 4.06 3.06
CA GLU A 108 13.69 3.08 4.12
C GLU A 108 12.25 2.55 4.06
N MET A 109 11.26 3.40 3.84
CA MET A 109 9.87 3.00 3.63
C MET A 109 9.74 2.04 2.43
N CYS A 110 10.38 2.35 1.29
CA CYS A 110 10.40 1.45 0.14
C CYS A 110 11.15 0.14 0.40
N ARG A 111 12.15 0.14 1.28
CA ARG A 111 12.90 -1.06 1.67
C ARG A 111 12.07 -1.97 2.56
N ALA A 112 11.37 -1.40 3.53
CA ALA A 112 10.66 -2.12 4.59
C ALA A 112 9.27 -2.61 4.18
N PHE A 113 8.56 -1.83 3.35
CA PHE A 113 7.16 -2.08 3.02
C PHE A 113 6.94 -2.47 1.56
N PHE A 114 6.34 -3.64 1.36
CA PHE A 114 6.05 -4.17 0.03
C PHE A 114 5.10 -3.27 -0.75
N ASP A 115 4.01 -2.85 -0.12
CA ASP A 115 2.96 -2.10 -0.81
C ASP A 115 3.38 -0.68 -1.17
N VAL A 116 4.25 -0.04 -0.37
CA VAL A 116 4.90 1.23 -0.73
C VAL A 116 5.80 1.03 -1.95
N ARG A 117 6.61 -0.03 -1.95
CA ARG A 117 7.52 -0.35 -3.06
C ARG A 117 6.79 -0.69 -4.37
N THR A 118 5.63 -1.34 -4.27
CA THR A 118 4.88 -1.85 -5.43
C THR A 118 3.81 -0.88 -5.94
N PHE A 119 3.05 -0.24 -5.04
CA PHE A 119 1.91 0.61 -5.41
C PHE A 119 2.15 2.10 -5.15
N GLY A 120 3.22 2.46 -4.44
CA GLY A 120 3.44 3.81 -3.94
C GLY A 120 2.56 4.14 -2.73
N ALA A 121 2.91 5.21 -2.04
CA ALA A 121 2.13 5.77 -0.93
C ALA A 121 2.40 7.28 -0.80
N VAL A 122 1.38 8.02 -0.39
CA VAL A 122 1.51 9.44 -0.04
C VAL A 122 1.83 9.55 1.45
N MET A 123 2.97 10.16 1.77
CA MET A 123 3.48 10.37 3.13
C MET A 123 3.66 11.88 3.34
N SER A 124 2.54 12.62 3.32
CA SER A 124 2.52 14.09 3.43
C SER A 124 1.98 14.58 4.78
N THR A 125 1.51 13.66 5.65
CA THR A 125 1.04 13.93 7.00
C THR A 125 2.03 13.45 8.06
N GLY A 126 2.13 14.14 9.19
CA GLY A 126 3.14 13.81 10.20
C GLY A 126 4.51 14.40 9.85
N PRO A 127 5.61 13.85 10.39
CA PRO A 127 6.94 14.37 10.14
C PRO A 127 7.44 14.00 8.74
N ASN A 128 7.26 14.91 7.79
CA ASN A 128 7.76 14.80 6.42
C ASN A 128 8.42 16.10 5.95
#